data_AF-A0A843VT41-F1
#
_entry.id   AF-A0A843VT41-F1
#
_cell.length_a   1.000
_cell.length_b   1.000
_cell.length_c   1.000
_cell.angle_alpha   90.00
_cell.angle_beta   90.00
_cell.angle_gamma   90.00
#
_symmetry.space_group_name_H-M   'P 1'
#
loop_
_entity.id
_entity.type
_entity.pdbx_description
1 polymer ?
#
loop_
_entity_poly.entity_id
_entity_poly.type
_entity_poly.pdbx_seq_one_letter_code
_entity_poly.pdbx_strand_id
1 'polypeptide(L)'
;LLDPGNFVPGEYLVPEGSSYGGLNDRFDVGDQRASQMDTSGVRVTARRLPFHVLSDRRYAFPPGLHSVLVASMGSPGPLSGAKCKPCRPVCVGLCVEAVGMGLDAGWSWTEYRNGSLELCDASGGWADGWERIFDKVAGKEAASLLLFFFLFLISATGGTRQ
;
A
#
# COMPACT_ATOMS: atom_id res chain seq x y z
N LEU A 1 -12.56 6.93 1.73
CA LEU A 1 -13.04 6.69 0.35
C LEU A 1 -12.36 7.69 -0.57
N LEU A 2 -11.95 7.28 -1.78
CA LEU A 2 -11.33 8.19 -2.75
C LEU A 2 -12.35 9.26 -3.17
N ASP A 3 -11.95 10.53 -3.16
CA ASP A 3 -12.81 11.64 -3.57
C ASP A 3 -13.09 11.55 -5.09
N PRO A 4 -14.36 11.55 -5.52
CA PRO A 4 -14.75 11.61 -6.93
C PRO A 4 -14.09 12.75 -7.72
N GLY A 5 -13.74 13.86 -7.05
CA GLY A 5 -13.03 15.00 -7.65
C GLY A 5 -11.61 14.66 -8.15
N ASN A 6 -11.06 13.51 -7.79
CA ASN A 6 -9.77 13.05 -8.33
C ASN A 6 -9.89 12.49 -9.76
N PHE A 7 -11.09 12.19 -10.25
CA PHE A 7 -11.32 11.57 -11.56
C PHE A 7 -11.68 12.64 -12.59
N VAL A 8 -10.77 12.89 -13.53
CA VAL A 8 -10.94 13.87 -14.61
C VAL A 8 -11.27 13.13 -15.92
N PRO A 9 -12.31 13.53 -16.67
CA PRO A 9 -12.62 12.94 -17.96
C PRO A 9 -11.43 12.99 -18.93
N GLY A 10 -11.11 11.87 -19.56
CA GLY A 10 -9.99 11.75 -20.51
C GLY A 10 -8.60 11.64 -19.88
N GLU A 11 -8.51 11.54 -18.55
CA GLU A 11 -7.27 11.26 -17.83
C GLU A 11 -7.33 9.91 -17.12
N TYR A 12 -6.19 9.22 -17.09
CA TYR A 12 -5.98 8.06 -16.24
C TYR A 12 -5.23 8.49 -14.98
N LEU A 13 -5.93 8.37 -13.84
CA LEU A 13 -5.40 8.68 -12.53
C LEU A 13 -4.50 7.54 -12.05
N VAL A 14 -3.27 7.87 -11.64
CA VAL A 14 -2.44 6.93 -10.87
C VAL A 14 -2.00 7.51 -9.52
N PRO A 15 -1.75 6.64 -8.54
CA PRO A 15 -1.13 7.07 -7.30
C PRO A 15 0.32 7.54 -7.54
N GLU A 16 0.73 8.59 -6.85
CA GLU A 16 2.13 9.02 -6.86
C GLU A 16 3.06 7.92 -6.35
N GLY A 17 4.22 7.80 -7.00
CA GLY A 17 5.20 6.77 -6.73
C GLY A 17 4.85 5.41 -7.33
N SER A 18 3.80 5.34 -8.16
CA SER A 18 3.63 4.22 -9.08
C SER A 18 4.57 4.38 -10.27
N SER A 19 5.40 3.39 -10.53
CA SER A 19 6.33 3.39 -11.66
C SER A 19 5.79 2.51 -12.79
N TYR A 20 5.62 3.12 -13.95
CA TYR A 20 5.10 2.46 -15.15
C TYR A 20 6.09 1.41 -15.68
N GLY A 21 5.91 0.18 -15.20
CA GLY A 21 6.63 -1.01 -15.68
C GLY A 21 5.88 -2.32 -15.43
N GLY A 22 4.76 -2.27 -14.73
CA GLY A 22 3.86 -3.38 -14.44
C GLY A 22 2.58 -2.85 -13.80
N LEU A 23 1.44 -3.45 -14.10
CA LEU A 23 0.14 -2.89 -13.73
C LEU A 23 -0.20 -3.14 -12.29
N ASN A 24 -0.80 -2.11 -11.68
CA ASN A 24 -1.17 -2.11 -10.28
C ASN A 24 0.01 -2.54 -9.41
N ASP A 25 1.21 -2.00 -9.67
CA ASP A 25 2.42 -2.17 -8.84
C ASP A 25 2.13 -2.07 -7.33
N ARG A 26 1.16 -1.22 -6.96
CA ARG A 26 0.67 -1.03 -5.58
C ARG A 26 -0.22 -2.17 -5.07
N PHE A 27 -1.00 -2.84 -5.93
CA PHE A 27 -1.86 -3.97 -5.55
C PHE A 27 -1.28 -5.35 -5.89
N ASP A 28 -0.20 -5.43 -6.68
CA ASP A 28 0.36 -6.67 -7.23
C ASP A 28 -0.65 -7.50 -8.06
N VAL A 29 -1.57 -6.85 -8.79
CA VAL A 29 -2.63 -7.52 -9.58
C VAL A 29 -2.63 -7.04 -11.05
N GLY A 30 -2.15 -7.88 -11.99
CA GLY A 30 -2.31 -7.62 -13.45
C GLY A 30 -1.31 -8.36 -14.35
N ASP A 31 -1.70 -8.66 -15.61
CA ASP A 31 -0.84 -9.13 -16.71
C ASP A 31 -0.48 -7.98 -17.67
N GLN A 32 0.48 -8.13 -18.59
CA GLN A 32 0.89 -7.06 -19.54
C GLN A 32 -0.25 -6.35 -20.30
N ARG A 33 -1.48 -6.91 -20.36
CA ARG A 33 -2.59 -6.31 -21.10
C ARG A 33 -3.22 -5.13 -20.38
N ALA A 34 -3.20 -5.06 -19.06
CA ALA A 34 -3.73 -3.84 -18.43
C ALA A 34 -2.81 -2.61 -18.68
N SER A 35 -1.56 -2.81 -19.14
CA SER A 35 -0.53 -1.81 -19.48
C SER A 35 -0.91 -1.07 -20.74
N GLN A 36 -1.92 -1.56 -21.45
CA GLN A 36 -2.41 -1.01 -22.71
C GLN A 36 -2.95 0.42 -22.59
N MET A 37 -3.16 0.95 -21.37
CA MET A 37 -3.52 2.36 -21.22
C MET A 37 -2.37 3.30 -21.65
N ASP A 38 -1.11 2.92 -21.46
CA ASP A 38 0.06 3.70 -21.90
C ASP A 38 0.10 3.82 -23.45
N THR A 39 -0.33 2.77 -24.16
CA THR A 39 -0.40 2.75 -25.64
C THR A 39 -1.61 3.47 -26.25
N SER A 40 -2.57 3.95 -25.43
CA SER A 40 -3.87 4.45 -25.92
C SER A 40 -3.96 5.97 -26.10
N GLY A 41 -2.89 6.72 -25.80
CA GLY A 41 -2.88 8.19 -25.91
C GLY A 41 -3.71 8.92 -24.83
N VAL A 42 -4.18 8.20 -23.82
CA VAL A 42 -4.85 8.77 -22.65
C VAL A 42 -3.82 9.50 -21.79
N ARG A 43 -4.13 10.73 -21.36
CA ARG A 43 -3.24 11.50 -20.50
C ARG A 43 -3.16 10.85 -19.13
N VAL A 44 -1.95 10.55 -18.71
CA VAL A 44 -1.68 9.94 -17.42
C VAL A 44 -1.34 11.03 -16.40
N THR A 45 -2.03 11.03 -15.27
CA THR A 45 -1.83 12.03 -14.20
C THR A 45 -1.58 11.35 -12.86
N ALA A 46 -0.40 11.55 -12.28
CA ALA A 46 -0.07 11.11 -10.94
C ALA A 46 -0.68 12.06 -9.89
N ARG A 47 -1.36 11.51 -8.87
CA ARG A 47 -1.89 12.28 -7.74
C ARG A 47 -1.63 11.58 -6.41
N ARG A 48 -1.63 12.38 -5.34
CA ARG A 48 -1.64 11.89 -3.97
C ARG A 48 -3.03 11.42 -3.60
N LEU A 49 -3.14 10.16 -3.18
CA LEU A 49 -4.42 9.55 -2.89
C LEU A 49 -4.39 8.95 -1.47
N PRO A 50 -5.42 9.19 -0.64
CA PRO A 50 -5.40 8.81 0.78
C PRO A 50 -5.78 7.33 0.95
N PHE A 51 -4.97 6.43 0.40
CA PHE A 51 -5.15 4.99 0.57
C PHE A 51 -3.80 4.29 0.71
N HIS A 52 -3.82 3.08 1.24
CA HIS A 52 -2.67 2.19 1.36
C HIS A 52 -3.17 0.75 1.22
N VAL A 53 -2.26 -0.16 0.89
CA VAL A 53 -2.61 -1.57 0.67
C VAL A 53 -2.12 -2.39 1.86
N LEU A 54 -3.07 -2.86 2.67
CA LEU A 54 -2.79 -3.78 3.76
C LEU A 54 -2.34 -5.14 3.21
N SER A 55 -1.21 -5.65 3.67
CA SER A 55 -0.71 -6.96 3.22
C SER A 55 0.07 -7.67 4.31
N ASP A 56 -0.07 -9.00 4.40
CA ASP A 56 0.69 -9.84 5.30
C ASP A 56 2.07 -10.25 4.73
N ARG A 57 2.33 -9.93 3.46
CA ARG A 57 3.58 -10.26 2.75
C ARG A 57 4.81 -9.83 3.55
N ARG A 58 5.86 -10.64 3.44
CA ARG A 58 7.13 -10.41 4.13
C ARG A 58 8.10 -9.71 3.20
N TYR A 59 8.77 -8.69 3.73
CA TYR A 59 9.80 -7.92 3.03
C TYR A 59 11.00 -7.76 3.94
N ALA A 60 12.20 -7.81 3.37
CA ALA A 60 13.41 -7.60 4.15
C ALA A 60 13.41 -6.18 4.76
N PHE A 61 13.85 -6.09 6.01
CA PHE A 61 14.05 -4.83 6.71
C PHE A 61 15.44 -4.83 7.36
N PRO A 62 16.29 -3.80 7.16
CA PRO A 62 16.09 -2.63 6.30
C PRO A 62 15.93 -3.00 4.81
N PRO A 63 15.16 -2.23 4.02
CA PRO A 63 14.94 -2.54 2.62
C PRO A 63 16.21 -2.26 1.79
N GLY A 64 16.51 -3.13 0.84
CA GLY A 64 17.51 -2.87 -0.20
C GLY A 64 16.96 -1.96 -1.31
N LEU A 65 17.84 -1.52 -2.23
CA LEU A 65 17.55 -0.53 -3.29
C LEU A 65 16.23 -0.79 -4.06
N HIS A 66 15.97 -2.05 -4.43
CA HIS A 66 14.76 -2.48 -5.16
C HIS A 66 13.84 -3.34 -4.27
N SER A 67 13.76 -3.02 -2.99
CA SER A 67 12.85 -3.68 -2.06
C SER A 67 11.60 -2.83 -1.84
N VAL A 68 10.58 -3.42 -1.20
CA VAL A 68 9.33 -2.73 -0.92
C VAL A 68 9.39 -2.17 0.49
N LEU A 69 9.24 -0.85 0.61
CA LEU A 69 9.04 -0.17 1.88
C LEU A 69 7.61 -0.44 2.38
N VAL A 70 7.48 -0.71 3.68
CA VAL A 70 6.20 -1.03 4.31
C VAL A 70 5.87 0.02 5.37
N ALA A 71 4.83 0.79 5.11
CA ALA A 71 4.36 1.82 6.02
C ALA A 71 3.65 1.23 7.25
N SER A 72 3.72 1.93 8.37
CA SER A 72 2.71 1.80 9.42
C SER A 72 1.37 2.23 8.85
N MET A 73 0.34 1.43 9.05
CA MET A 73 -1.04 1.78 8.69
C MET A 73 -1.49 3.11 9.33
N GLY A 74 -0.93 3.44 10.50
CA GLY A 74 -1.21 4.71 11.19
C GLY A 74 -0.37 5.90 10.73
N SER A 75 0.44 5.75 9.66
CA SER A 75 1.24 6.85 9.14
C SER A 75 0.35 8.03 8.71
N PRO A 76 0.79 9.29 8.89
CA PRO A 76 -0.02 10.47 8.57
C PRO A 76 -0.49 10.55 7.12
N GLY A 77 0.26 9.96 6.18
CA GLY A 77 -0.14 9.83 4.79
C GLY A 77 0.13 11.05 3.93
N PRO A 78 -0.32 11.05 2.66
CA PRO A 78 -1.45 10.29 2.11
C PRO A 78 -1.16 8.83 1.71
N LEU A 79 0.09 8.38 1.74
CA LEU A 79 0.59 7.03 1.41
C LEU A 79 0.36 6.57 -0.05
N SER A 80 -0.63 7.10 -0.77
CA SER A 80 -0.80 6.92 -2.22
C SER A 80 -0.71 5.46 -2.68
N GLY A 81 -1.26 4.52 -1.91
CA GLY A 81 -1.25 3.09 -2.20
C GLY A 81 -0.04 2.31 -1.70
N ALA A 82 0.81 2.92 -0.86
CA ALA A 82 1.95 2.23 -0.26
C ALA A 82 1.51 0.92 0.41
N LYS A 83 2.38 -0.10 0.38
CA LYS A 83 2.16 -1.30 1.20
C LYS A 83 2.24 -0.90 2.67
N CYS A 84 1.37 -1.47 3.49
CA CYS A 84 1.36 -1.18 4.92
C CYS A 84 1.05 -2.41 5.78
N LYS A 85 1.41 -2.31 7.06
CA LYS A 85 1.01 -3.25 8.11
C LYS A 85 0.47 -2.50 9.34
N PRO A 86 -0.46 -3.09 10.11
CA PRO A 86 -0.81 -2.63 11.44
C PRO A 86 0.32 -3.02 12.37
N CYS A 87 1.24 -2.09 12.59
CA CYS A 87 2.42 -2.29 13.41
C CYS A 87 2.64 -1.10 14.34
N ARG A 88 3.46 -1.29 15.37
CA ARG A 88 4.16 -0.18 16.01
C ARG A 88 5.37 0.17 15.13
N PRO A 89 5.54 1.42 14.71
CA PRO A 89 6.62 1.78 13.80
C PRO A 89 7.98 1.55 14.46
N VAL A 90 8.88 0.93 13.71
CA VAL A 90 10.27 0.66 14.15
C VAL A 90 11.24 1.75 13.70
N CYS A 91 10.82 2.57 12.73
CA CYS A 91 11.62 3.58 12.09
C CYS A 91 10.75 4.80 11.79
N VAL A 92 11.13 5.95 12.37
CA VAL A 92 10.41 7.22 12.32
C VAL A 92 11.40 8.38 12.12
N GLY A 93 10.94 9.49 11.55
CA GLY A 93 11.77 10.69 11.35
C GLY A 93 13.02 10.42 10.51
N LEU A 94 14.20 10.80 11.04
CA LEU A 94 15.49 10.67 10.33
C LEU A 94 15.81 9.25 9.86
N CYS A 95 15.33 8.22 10.55
CA CYS A 95 15.49 6.84 10.10
C CYS A 95 14.78 6.60 8.76
N VAL A 96 13.56 7.14 8.60
CA VAL A 96 12.77 7.00 7.37
C VAL A 96 13.42 7.78 6.24
N GLU A 97 13.98 8.96 6.52
CA GLU A 97 14.73 9.74 5.53
C GLU A 97 15.97 8.98 5.04
N ALA A 98 16.73 8.36 5.96
CA ALA A 98 17.90 7.54 5.60
C ALA A 98 17.51 6.32 4.76
N VAL A 99 16.44 5.61 5.13
CA VAL A 99 15.91 4.49 4.33
C VAL A 99 15.44 4.99 2.97
N GLY A 100 14.64 6.06 2.93
CA GLY A 100 14.06 6.61 1.71
C GLY A 100 15.10 7.15 0.72
N MET A 101 16.25 7.64 1.20
CA MET A 101 17.38 8.04 0.34
C MET A 101 18.11 6.85 -0.30
N GLY A 102 18.03 5.66 0.30
CA GLY A 102 18.69 4.44 -0.19
C GLY A 102 17.86 3.64 -1.20
N LEU A 103 16.65 4.09 -1.53
CA LEU A 103 15.71 3.40 -2.41
C LEU A 103 15.65 4.05 -3.80
N ASP A 104 15.43 3.22 -4.81
CA ASP A 104 15.19 3.73 -6.16
C ASP A 104 13.82 4.43 -6.22
N ALA A 105 13.80 5.70 -6.65
CA ALA A 105 12.57 6.49 -6.69
C ALA A 105 11.55 5.97 -7.73
N GLY A 106 12.02 5.19 -8.71
CA GLY A 106 11.21 4.43 -9.65
C GLY A 106 10.81 3.04 -9.12
N TRP A 107 11.01 2.74 -7.83
CA TRP A 107 10.65 1.44 -7.25
C TRP A 107 9.91 1.56 -5.91
N SER A 108 8.61 1.25 -5.89
CA SER A 108 7.79 1.23 -4.67
C SER A 108 7.91 2.49 -3.79
N TRP A 109 8.29 3.63 -4.39
CA TRP A 109 8.63 4.85 -3.68
C TRP A 109 7.39 5.48 -3.05
N THR A 110 7.46 5.92 -1.81
CA THR A 110 6.38 6.65 -1.16
C THR A 110 6.94 7.91 -0.55
N GLU A 111 6.21 9.02 -0.68
CA GLU A 111 6.58 10.27 -0.03
C GLU A 111 6.80 10.03 1.46
N TYR A 112 7.98 10.41 1.92
CA TYR A 112 8.42 10.21 3.31
C TYR A 112 8.77 11.52 4.01
N ARG A 113 8.88 12.62 3.26
CA ARG A 113 9.27 13.92 3.79
C ARG A 113 8.19 14.48 4.71
N ASN A 114 8.58 15.46 5.52
CA ASN A 114 7.70 16.17 6.46
C ASN A 114 6.99 15.23 7.47
N GLY A 115 7.59 14.08 7.77
CA GLY A 115 7.02 13.11 8.73
C GLY A 115 5.75 12.42 8.23
N SER A 116 5.52 12.38 6.91
CA SER A 116 4.34 11.74 6.32
C SER A 116 4.35 10.21 6.38
N LEU A 117 5.52 9.61 6.64
CA LEU A 117 5.74 8.17 6.62
C LEU A 117 6.42 7.67 7.91
N GLU A 118 5.89 6.57 8.43
CA GLU A 118 6.51 5.76 9.48
C GLU A 118 6.62 4.32 8.96
N LEU A 119 7.69 3.59 9.29
CA LEU A 119 7.94 2.27 8.71
C LEU A 119 7.76 1.13 9.72
N CYS A 120 7.22 0.02 9.21
CA CYS A 120 7.18 -1.27 9.90
C CYS A 120 8.39 -2.12 9.54
N ASP A 121 8.82 -2.97 10.49
CA ASP A 121 9.57 -4.17 10.14
C ASP A 121 8.60 -5.20 9.56
N ALA A 122 8.72 -5.47 8.26
CA ALA A 122 7.91 -6.44 7.56
C ALA A 122 8.61 -7.78 7.33
N SER A 123 9.76 -8.03 7.98
CA SER A 123 10.47 -9.31 7.86
C SER A 123 9.65 -10.47 8.44
N GLY A 124 8.81 -10.17 9.44
CA GLY A 124 7.89 -11.09 10.08
C GLY A 124 6.46 -11.07 9.53
N GLY A 125 5.60 -11.91 10.12
CA GLY A 125 4.17 -11.95 9.87
C GLY A 125 3.43 -10.74 10.46
N TRP A 126 2.19 -10.93 10.89
CA TRP A 126 1.50 -9.92 11.69
C TRP A 126 2.14 -9.78 13.06
N ALA A 127 2.26 -8.55 13.57
CA ALA A 127 2.76 -8.29 14.91
C ALA A 127 1.71 -8.69 15.95
N ASP A 128 2.15 -9.06 17.16
CA ASP A 128 1.22 -9.35 18.25
C ASP A 128 0.33 -8.13 18.57
N GLY A 129 -0.99 -8.35 18.59
CA GLY A 129 -1.97 -7.29 18.85
C GLY A 129 -2.19 -6.33 17.67
N TRP A 130 -1.88 -6.75 16.45
CA TRP A 130 -2.14 -5.99 15.23
C TRP A 130 -3.63 -5.64 15.06
N GLU A 131 -4.54 -6.51 15.51
CA GLU A 131 -5.99 -6.33 15.43
C GLU A 131 -6.41 -5.04 16.14
N ARG A 132 -5.82 -4.78 17.32
CA ARG A 132 -6.10 -3.55 18.09
C ARG A 132 -5.60 -2.31 17.36
N ILE A 133 -4.47 -2.41 16.65
CA ILE A 133 -3.93 -1.28 15.86
C ILE A 133 -4.84 -1.03 14.66
N PHE A 134 -5.24 -2.10 13.98
CA PHE A 134 -6.15 -2.07 12.85
C PHE A 134 -7.51 -1.47 13.24
N ASP A 135 -8.16 -1.98 14.29
CA ASP A 135 -9.44 -1.46 14.80
C ASP A 135 -9.36 0.01 15.19
N LYS A 136 -8.21 0.44 15.74
CA LYS A 136 -7.97 1.83 16.12
C LYS A 136 -7.85 2.74 14.90
N VAL A 137 -7.17 2.30 13.83
CA VAL A 137 -6.90 3.14 12.65
C VAL A 137 -8.03 3.07 11.62
N ALA A 138 -8.51 1.88 11.29
CA ALA A 138 -9.61 1.68 10.35
C ALA A 138 -10.97 2.08 10.94
N GLY A 139 -11.10 2.01 12.27
CA GLY A 139 -12.37 2.13 12.97
C GLY A 139 -13.10 0.78 13.03
N LYS A 140 -13.89 0.58 14.10
CA LYS A 140 -14.54 -0.70 14.41
C LYS A 140 -15.49 -1.20 13.32
N GLU A 141 -16.16 -0.29 12.63
CA GLU A 141 -17.12 -0.59 11.57
C GLU A 141 -16.41 -1.14 10.32
N ALA A 142 -15.38 -0.43 9.83
CA ALA A 142 -14.57 -0.89 8.71
C ALA A 142 -13.82 -2.18 9.05
N ALA A 143 -13.35 -2.30 10.30
CA ALA A 143 -12.66 -3.50 10.75
C ALA A 143 -13.58 -4.73 10.76
N SER A 144 -14.81 -4.56 11.25
CA SER A 144 -15.81 -5.64 11.26
C SER A 144 -16.16 -6.08 9.84
N LEU A 145 -16.39 -5.14 8.91
CA LEU A 145 -16.70 -5.45 7.52
C LEU A 145 -15.56 -6.21 6.82
N LEU A 146 -14.31 -5.82 7.06
CA LEU A 146 -13.14 -6.50 6.50
C LEU A 146 -12.95 -7.89 7.11
N LEU A 147 -13.20 -8.07 8.41
CA LEU A 147 -13.19 -9.39 9.07
C LEU A 147 -14.27 -10.31 8.48
N PHE A 148 -15.48 -9.79 8.23
CA PHE A 148 -16.55 -10.52 7.55
C PHE A 148 -16.15 -10.93 6.13
N PHE A 149 -15.54 -10.04 5.35
CA PHE A 149 -15.03 -10.38 4.02
C PHE A 149 -13.94 -11.47 4.07
N PHE A 150 -13.02 -11.39 5.02
CA PHE A 150 -11.94 -12.37 5.18
C PHE A 150 -12.49 -13.75 5.57
N LEU A 151 -13.42 -13.81 6.53
CA LEU A 151 -14.12 -15.04 6.94
C LEU A 151 -14.97 -15.62 5.81
N PHE A 152 -15.61 -14.77 5.00
CA PHE A 152 -16.39 -15.20 3.84
C PHE A 152 -15.50 -15.80 2.76
N LEU A 153 -14.33 -15.21 2.48
CA LEU A 153 -13.35 -15.76 1.53
C LEU A 153 -12.77 -17.10 2.00
N ILE A 154 -12.52 -17.26 3.31
CA ILE A 154 -12.10 -18.56 3.88
C ILE A 154 -13.23 -19.60 3.76
N SER A 155 -14.49 -19.22 4.04
CA SER A 155 -15.63 -20.15 3.91
C SER A 155 -15.92 -20.52 2.46
N ALA A 156 -15.76 -19.58 1.52
CA ALA A 156 -15.93 -19.82 0.08
C ALA A 156 -14.80 -20.68 -0.50
N THR A 157 -13.61 -20.68 0.08
CA THR A 157 -12.47 -21.53 -0.32
C THR A 157 -12.42 -22.87 0.42
N GLY A 158 -13.15 -23.01 1.54
CA GLY A 158 -13.26 -24.26 2.32
C GLY A 158 -14.31 -25.26 1.82
N GLY A 159 -15.04 -24.94 0.74
CA GLY A 159 -16.13 -25.77 0.22
C GLY A 159 -15.78 -26.48 -1.09
N THR A 160 -14.90 -27.50 -1.06
CA THR A 160 -14.98 -28.71 -1.92
C THR A 160 -13.83 -29.68 -1.60
N ARG A 161 -14.05 -30.57 -0.63
CA ARG A 161 -13.50 -31.93 -0.66
C ARG A 161 -14.59 -32.88 -0.15
N GLN A 162 -15.35 -33.45 -1.08
CA GLN A 162 -15.82 -34.83 -0.99
C GLN A 162 -15.01 -35.63 -2.00
#